data_AF-A0A4Z0YLP0-F1
#
_entry.id   AF-A0A4Z0YLP0-F1
#
_cell.length_a   1.000
_cell.length_b   1.000
_cell.length_c   1.000
_cell.angle_alpha   90.00
_cell.angle_beta   90.00
_cell.angle_gamma   90.00
#
_symmetry.space_group_name_H-M   'P 1'
#
loop_
_entity.id
_entity.type
_entity.pdbx_description
1 polymer ?
#
loop_
_entity_poly.entity_id
_entity_poly.type
_entity_poly.pdbx_seq_one_letter_code
_entity_poly.pdbx_strand_id
1 'polypeptide(L)'
;MDLAFTDADFPIKNEADIQTYASRVASTVGELCIWLVFHHGSVKLPEDKKSRLVQAAITMGYALQYVNIARDIQVDAEMGRVYLPTNWLGEEGLVPQDIINNPRQPKAEILRQKLLDLAFKEYQESRSTMNLLPNDIRGPLIVAVESYMEIGRVLREKSSVPSKTKRGRATVPRSRRLWVAWKNLSRS
;
A
#
# COMPACT_ATOMS: atom_id res chain seq x y z
N MET A 1 12.50 -13.65 10.86
CA MET A 1 11.45 -14.64 10.54
C MET A 1 11.27 -14.68 9.03
N ASP A 2 11.23 -15.88 8.46
CA ASP A 2 10.81 -16.06 7.07
C ASP A 2 9.29 -15.77 6.99
N LEU A 3 8.87 -14.98 6.02
CA LEU A 3 7.46 -14.60 5.81
C LEU A 3 6.92 -15.25 4.53
N ALA A 4 7.56 -16.34 4.09
CA ALA A 4 7.06 -17.18 3.01
C ALA A 4 5.78 -17.89 3.43
N PHE A 5 4.76 -17.82 2.56
CA PHE A 5 3.58 -18.66 2.69
C PHE A 5 3.96 -20.08 2.25
N THR A 6 3.96 -21.02 3.19
CA THR A 6 3.97 -22.47 2.92
C THR A 6 2.55 -23.02 3.10
N ASP A 7 2.26 -24.20 2.56
CA ASP A 7 0.91 -24.76 2.63
C ASP A 7 0.42 -24.82 4.10
N ALA A 8 -0.69 -24.10 4.36
CA ALA A 8 -1.36 -23.93 5.65
C ALA A 8 -0.66 -23.08 6.74
N ASP A 9 0.41 -22.33 6.43
CA ASP A 9 0.99 -21.35 7.37
C ASP A 9 0.56 -19.90 7.06
N PHE A 10 0.26 -19.14 8.11
CA PHE A 10 -0.14 -17.73 8.05
C PHE A 10 0.87 -16.88 8.82
N PRO A 11 2.03 -16.55 8.21
CA PRO A 11 3.20 -16.07 8.93
C PRO A 11 3.09 -14.61 9.41
N ILE A 12 2.11 -13.85 8.91
CA ILE A 12 1.89 -12.45 9.31
C ILE A 12 1.06 -12.42 10.59
N LYS A 13 1.71 -12.30 11.75
CA LYS A 13 1.05 -12.37 13.06
C LYS A 13 0.61 -11.03 13.59
N ASN A 14 1.34 -9.96 13.26
CA ASN A 14 1.12 -8.61 13.79
C ASN A 14 1.55 -7.52 12.79
N GLU A 15 1.42 -6.25 13.19
CA GLU A 15 1.77 -5.09 12.37
C GLU A 15 3.26 -5.04 11.96
N ALA A 16 4.17 -5.52 12.82
CA ALA A 16 5.60 -5.56 12.49
C ALA A 16 5.91 -6.60 11.40
N ASP A 17 5.15 -7.69 11.33
CA ASP A 17 5.31 -8.70 10.29
C ASP A 17 4.86 -8.18 8.92
N ILE A 18 3.70 -7.50 8.86
CA ILE A 18 3.23 -6.89 7.60
C ILE A 18 4.17 -5.75 7.15
N GLN A 19 4.73 -4.98 8.08
CA GLN A 19 5.76 -3.99 7.77
C GLN A 19 7.03 -4.65 7.24
N THR A 20 7.48 -5.75 7.84
CA THR A 20 8.65 -6.53 7.37
C THR A 20 8.39 -7.12 5.99
N TYR A 21 7.18 -7.61 5.73
CA TYR A 21 6.79 -8.07 4.39
C TYR A 21 6.85 -6.92 3.38
N ALA A 22 6.22 -5.80 3.70
CA ALA A 22 6.18 -4.62 2.85
C ALA A 22 7.57 -4.01 2.60
N SER A 23 8.47 -4.06 3.59
CA SER A 23 9.85 -3.58 3.42
C SER A 23 10.56 -4.37 2.32
N ARG A 24 10.41 -5.69 2.35
CA ARG A 24 11.07 -6.62 1.43
C ARG A 24 10.51 -6.53 0.01
N VAL A 25 9.19 -6.42 -0.15
CA VAL A 25 8.53 -6.54 -1.47
C VAL A 25 8.23 -5.20 -2.15
N ALA A 26 8.22 -4.08 -1.41
CA ALA A 26 7.85 -2.78 -1.96
C ALA A 26 8.82 -1.66 -1.60
N SER A 27 9.26 -1.57 -0.34
CA SER A 27 10.18 -0.49 0.08
C SER A 27 11.55 -0.61 -0.57
N THR A 28 12.08 -1.82 -0.74
CA THR A 28 13.30 -2.09 -1.52
C THR A 28 13.20 -1.57 -2.96
N VAL A 29 12.04 -1.70 -3.59
CA VAL A 29 11.79 -1.17 -4.94
C VAL A 29 11.77 0.36 -4.93
N GLY A 30 11.11 0.98 -3.95
CA GLY A 30 11.11 2.43 -3.79
C GLY A 30 12.52 2.99 -3.59
N GLU A 31 13.32 2.36 -2.73
CA GLU A 31 14.72 2.69 -2.51
C GLU A 31 15.55 2.56 -3.79
N LEU A 32 15.42 1.42 -4.51
CA LEU A 32 16.09 1.20 -5.80
C LEU A 32 15.77 2.31 -6.81
N CYS A 33 14.49 2.67 -6.96
CA CYS A 33 14.07 3.73 -7.87
C CYS A 33 14.74 5.08 -7.54
N ILE A 34 14.84 5.43 -6.26
CA ILE A 34 15.50 6.67 -5.83
C ILE A 34 17.00 6.62 -6.09
N TRP A 35 17.66 5.49 -5.86
CA TRP A 35 19.08 5.34 -6.20
C TRP A 35 19.36 5.46 -7.69
N LEU A 36 18.48 4.92 -8.54
CA LEU A 36 18.56 5.10 -10.00
C LEU A 36 18.42 6.58 -10.39
N VAL A 37 17.51 7.32 -9.75
CA VAL A 37 17.38 8.77 -9.93
C VAL A 37 18.67 9.49 -9.54
N PHE A 38 19.31 9.12 -8.42
CA PHE A 38 20.57 9.75 -8.01
C PHE A 38 21.75 9.40 -8.91
N HIS A 39 21.77 8.17 -9.43
CA HIS A 39 22.83 7.68 -10.30
C HIS A 39 22.77 8.32 -11.69
N HIS A 40 21.59 8.33 -12.32
CA HIS A 40 21.39 8.84 -13.68
C HIS A 40 20.99 10.31 -13.75
N GLY A 41 20.54 10.90 -12.64
CA GLY A 41 20.09 12.29 -12.59
C GLY A 41 21.24 13.29 -12.73
N SER A 42 21.00 14.35 -13.50
CA SER A 42 21.96 15.44 -13.70
C SER A 42 22.08 16.35 -12.47
N VAL A 43 21.07 16.37 -11.60
CA VAL A 43 21.03 17.20 -10.38
C VAL A 43 21.68 16.45 -9.22
N LYS A 44 22.76 17.02 -8.65
CA LYS A 44 23.39 16.50 -7.44
C LYS A 44 22.73 17.12 -6.20
N LEU A 45 22.08 16.27 -5.41
CA LEU A 45 21.50 16.66 -4.14
C LEU A 45 22.54 16.50 -3.00
N PRO A 46 22.52 17.39 -2.00
CA PRO A 46 23.21 17.18 -0.72
C PRO A 46 22.83 15.84 -0.06
N GLU A 47 23.77 15.23 0.69
CA GLU A 47 23.57 13.92 1.31
C GLU A 47 22.40 13.90 2.31
N ASP A 48 22.15 14.99 3.04
CA ASP A 48 20.99 15.09 3.95
C ASP A 48 19.66 14.97 3.19
N LYS A 49 19.56 15.57 2.00
CA LYS A 49 18.37 15.46 1.14
C LYS A 49 18.23 14.07 0.54
N LYS A 50 19.35 13.45 0.15
CA LYS A 50 19.34 12.07 -0.36
C LYS A 50 18.82 11.10 0.69
N SER A 51 19.37 11.13 1.91
CA SER A 51 18.92 10.27 3.00
C SER A 51 17.43 10.44 3.30
N ARG A 52 16.94 11.69 3.32
CA ARG A 52 15.50 11.97 3.51
C ARG A 52 14.64 11.41 2.38
N LEU A 53 15.09 11.51 1.13
CA LEU A 53 14.38 10.97 -0.03
C LEU A 53 14.35 9.44 -0.04
N VAL A 54 15.46 8.79 0.32
CA VAL A 54 15.52 7.32 0.46
C VAL A 54 14.53 6.87 1.53
N GLN A 55 14.57 7.50 2.71
CA GLN A 55 13.63 7.17 3.78
C GLN A 55 12.17 7.40 3.37
N ALA A 56 11.88 8.51 2.67
CA ALA A 56 10.54 8.77 2.17
C ALA A 56 10.09 7.74 1.14
N ALA A 57 10.97 7.23 0.28
CA ALA A 57 10.63 6.18 -0.67
C ALA A 57 10.41 4.82 -0.02
N ILE A 58 11.19 4.48 1.03
CA ILE A 58 10.96 3.29 1.86
C ILE A 58 9.57 3.37 2.50
N THR A 59 9.26 4.49 3.15
CA THR A 59 7.96 4.77 3.77
C THR A 59 6.82 4.74 2.74
N MET A 60 7.04 5.29 1.54
CA MET A 60 6.06 5.21 0.47
C MET A 60 5.81 3.76 0.02
N GLY A 61 6.86 2.92 -0.01
CA GLY A 61 6.72 1.48 -0.27
C GLY A 61 5.76 0.79 0.69
N TYR A 62 5.79 1.14 1.98
CA TYR A 62 4.81 0.66 2.95
C TYR A 62 3.38 1.08 2.57
N ALA A 63 3.18 2.36 2.28
CA ALA A 63 1.88 2.89 1.90
C ALA A 63 1.28 2.14 0.70
N LEU A 64 2.07 1.97 -0.36
CA LEU A 64 1.63 1.31 -1.58
C LEU A 64 1.33 -0.18 -1.35
N GLN A 65 2.16 -0.86 -0.54
CA GLN A 65 1.92 -2.28 -0.27
C GLN A 65 0.71 -2.51 0.62
N TYR A 66 0.45 -1.64 1.59
CA TYR A 66 -0.77 -1.71 2.39
C TYR A 66 -2.03 -1.48 1.53
N VAL A 67 -1.98 -0.58 0.53
CA VAL A 67 -3.06 -0.44 -0.46
C VAL A 67 -3.21 -1.71 -1.30
N ASN A 68 -2.11 -2.34 -1.75
CA ASN A 68 -2.17 -3.59 -2.51
C ASN A 68 -2.87 -4.70 -1.71
N ILE A 69 -2.42 -4.92 -0.47
CA ILE A 69 -3.03 -5.94 0.40
C ILE A 69 -4.51 -5.62 0.63
N ALA A 70 -4.85 -4.35 0.93
CA ALA A 70 -6.23 -3.94 1.13
C ALA A 70 -7.10 -4.11 -0.13
N ARG A 71 -6.54 -3.96 -1.33
CA ARG A 71 -7.24 -4.16 -2.60
C ARG A 71 -7.53 -5.64 -2.84
N ASP A 72 -6.55 -6.49 -2.58
CA ASP A 72 -6.49 -7.86 -3.10
C ASP A 72 -6.99 -8.94 -2.11
N ILE A 73 -7.52 -8.57 -0.93
CA ILE A 73 -8.05 -9.51 0.08
C ILE A 73 -8.86 -10.68 -0.54
N GLN A 74 -9.73 -10.40 -1.50
CA GLN A 74 -10.52 -11.44 -2.16
C GLN A 74 -9.68 -12.34 -3.07
N VAL A 75 -8.84 -11.76 -3.92
CA VAL A 75 -8.00 -12.50 -4.87
C VAL A 75 -6.97 -13.34 -4.12
N ASP A 76 -6.41 -12.81 -3.03
CA ASP A 76 -5.50 -13.52 -2.15
C ASP A 76 -6.18 -14.70 -1.45
N ALA A 77 -7.41 -14.51 -0.96
CA ALA A 77 -8.22 -15.58 -0.37
C ALA A 77 -8.50 -16.71 -1.36
N GLU A 78 -8.77 -16.41 -2.62
CA GLU A 78 -8.96 -17.40 -3.70
C GLU A 78 -7.68 -18.24 -3.95
N MET A 79 -6.50 -17.69 -3.64
CA MET A 79 -5.22 -18.40 -3.68
C MET A 79 -4.85 -19.07 -2.34
N GLY A 80 -5.75 -19.08 -1.35
CA GLY A 80 -5.48 -19.61 -0.01
C GLY A 80 -4.53 -18.75 0.82
N ARG A 81 -4.31 -17.49 0.44
CA ARG A 81 -3.40 -16.55 1.13
C ARG A 81 -4.17 -15.55 1.96
N VAL A 82 -3.62 -15.22 3.13
CA VAL A 82 -4.15 -14.16 4.00
C VAL A 82 -3.00 -13.30 4.51
N TYR A 83 -2.96 -12.05 4.05
CA TYR A 83 -1.96 -11.06 4.45
C TYR A 83 -2.40 -10.18 5.62
N LEU A 84 -3.66 -10.32 6.07
CA LEU A 84 -4.16 -9.66 7.27
C LEU A 84 -3.47 -10.27 8.51
N PRO A 85 -2.94 -9.44 9.43
CA PRO A 85 -2.35 -9.94 10.67
C PRO A 85 -3.29 -10.85 11.46
N THR A 86 -2.80 -12.02 11.88
CA THR A 86 -3.64 -12.99 12.60
C THR A 86 -4.11 -12.48 13.96
N ASN A 87 -3.36 -11.61 14.63
CA ASN A 87 -3.83 -10.96 15.85
C ASN A 87 -5.03 -10.03 15.60
N TRP A 88 -5.06 -9.31 14.47
CA TRP A 88 -6.20 -8.46 14.10
C TRP A 88 -7.43 -9.29 13.75
N LEU A 89 -7.24 -10.45 13.11
CA LEU A 89 -8.32 -11.40 12.89
C LEU A 89 -8.89 -11.88 14.23
N GLY A 90 -8.02 -12.24 15.18
CA GLY A 90 -8.42 -12.66 16.52
C GLY A 90 -9.18 -11.58 17.31
N GLU A 91 -8.80 -10.30 17.18
CA GLU A 91 -9.53 -9.15 17.76
C GLU A 91 -11.00 -9.10 17.28
N GLU A 92 -11.25 -9.51 16.03
CA GLU A 92 -12.59 -9.59 15.43
C GLU A 92 -13.24 -10.98 15.60
N GLY A 93 -12.61 -11.90 16.34
CA GLY A 93 -13.07 -13.27 16.54
C GLY A 93 -13.06 -14.11 15.25
N LEU A 94 -12.06 -13.89 14.39
CA LEU A 94 -11.85 -14.60 13.13
C LEU A 94 -10.53 -15.38 13.14
N VAL A 95 -10.46 -16.41 12.31
CA VAL A 95 -9.22 -17.07 11.88
C VAL A 95 -8.98 -16.84 10.39
N PRO A 96 -7.76 -17.06 9.86
CA PRO A 96 -7.47 -16.87 8.43
C PRO A 96 -8.41 -17.65 7.51
N GLN A 97 -8.84 -18.85 7.91
CA GLN A 97 -9.78 -19.67 7.12
C GLN A 97 -11.14 -18.97 6.92
N ASP A 98 -11.58 -18.12 7.85
CA ASP A 98 -12.82 -17.37 7.68
C ASP A 98 -12.71 -16.33 6.57
N ILE A 99 -11.52 -15.75 6.40
CA ILE A 99 -11.23 -14.83 5.28
C ILE A 99 -11.16 -15.60 3.97
N ILE A 100 -10.54 -16.78 3.96
CA ILE A 100 -10.48 -17.64 2.76
C ILE A 100 -11.89 -18.03 2.31
N ASN A 101 -12.73 -18.47 3.25
CA ASN A 101 -14.08 -18.95 2.95
C ASN A 101 -15.07 -17.83 2.62
N ASN A 102 -14.92 -16.65 3.23
CA ASN A 102 -15.82 -15.53 3.02
C ASN A 102 -15.08 -14.18 3.08
N PRO A 103 -14.29 -13.82 2.04
CA PRO A 103 -13.45 -12.61 2.06
C PRO A 103 -14.24 -11.30 1.99
N ARG A 104 -15.54 -11.35 1.68
CA ARG A 104 -16.43 -10.18 1.58
C ARG A 104 -17.24 -9.92 2.85
N GLN A 105 -17.00 -10.67 3.92
CA GLN A 105 -17.72 -10.48 5.18
C GLN A 105 -17.48 -9.10 5.80
N PRO A 106 -18.44 -8.54 6.57
CA PRO A 106 -18.31 -7.20 7.15
C PRO A 106 -17.05 -6.98 8.00
N LYS A 107 -16.61 -7.99 8.75
CA LYS A 107 -15.39 -7.93 9.56
C LYS A 107 -14.11 -7.80 8.71
N ALA A 108 -14.07 -8.42 7.53
CA ALA A 108 -12.96 -8.26 6.60
C ALA A 108 -12.87 -6.81 6.09
N GLU A 109 -14.00 -6.12 5.95
CA GLU A 109 -14.04 -4.71 5.56
C GLU A 109 -13.52 -3.79 6.68
N ILE A 110 -13.80 -4.10 7.95
CA ILE A 110 -13.19 -3.38 9.10
C ILE A 110 -11.67 -3.47 9.02
N LEU A 111 -11.13 -4.67 8.80
CA LEU A 111 -9.69 -4.91 8.69
C LEU A 111 -9.08 -4.26 7.43
N ARG A 112 -9.82 -4.22 6.31
CA ARG A 112 -9.44 -3.45 5.12
C ARG A 112 -9.28 -1.98 5.45
N GLN A 113 -10.20 -1.38 6.19
CA GLN A 113 -10.09 0.02 6.60
C GLN A 113 -8.91 0.26 7.54
N LYS A 114 -8.61 -0.67 8.45
CA LYS A 114 -7.42 -0.61 9.32
C LYS A 114 -6.12 -0.58 8.49
N LEU A 115 -6.00 -1.41 7.45
CA LEU A 115 -4.88 -1.35 6.50
C LEU A 115 -4.80 -0.02 5.75
N LEU A 116 -5.93 0.49 5.27
CA LEU A 116 -5.96 1.77 4.57
C LEU A 116 -5.56 2.92 5.51
N ASP A 117 -5.96 2.89 6.78
CA ASP A 117 -5.50 3.87 7.77
C ASP A 117 -3.97 3.86 7.94
N LEU A 118 -3.34 2.67 8.00
CA LEU A 118 -1.88 2.59 7.96
C LEU A 118 -1.33 3.14 6.65
N ALA A 119 -1.89 2.74 5.50
CA ALA A 119 -1.42 3.18 4.19
C ALA A 119 -1.42 4.71 4.05
N PHE A 120 -2.52 5.35 4.46
CA PHE A 120 -2.65 6.81 4.37
C PHE A 120 -1.79 7.55 5.40
N LYS A 121 -1.48 6.94 6.55
CA LYS A 121 -0.50 7.48 7.50
C LYS A 121 0.90 7.52 6.88
N GLU A 122 1.40 6.38 6.39
CA GLU A 122 2.74 6.28 5.75
C GLU A 122 2.83 7.20 4.52
N TYR A 123 1.76 7.26 3.72
CA TYR A 123 1.67 8.18 2.58
C TYR A 123 1.81 9.65 3.02
N GLN A 124 1.06 10.08 4.05
CA GLN A 124 1.10 11.46 4.53
C GLN A 124 2.48 11.86 5.06
N GLU A 125 3.17 10.92 5.72
CA GLU A 125 4.50 11.13 6.28
C GLU A 125 5.57 11.34 5.19
N SER A 126 5.48 10.61 4.09
CA SER A 126 6.49 10.61 3.02
C SER A 126 6.20 11.59 1.87
N ARG A 127 4.92 11.92 1.64
CA ARG A 127 4.49 12.63 0.42
C ARG A 127 5.12 14.01 0.22
N SER A 128 5.28 14.77 1.30
CA SER A 128 5.85 16.13 1.24
C SER A 128 7.34 16.11 0.91
N THR A 129 8.07 15.10 1.41
CA THR A 129 9.50 14.90 1.16
C THR A 129 9.80 14.62 -0.31
N MET A 130 8.85 14.02 -1.05
CA MET A 130 8.99 13.85 -2.51
C MET A 130 9.11 15.19 -3.28
N ASN A 131 8.78 16.34 -2.67
CA ASN A 131 9.02 17.64 -3.28
C ASN A 131 10.52 17.98 -3.39
N LEU A 132 11.39 17.27 -2.67
CA LEU A 132 12.85 17.42 -2.78
C LEU A 132 13.42 16.78 -4.06
N LEU A 133 12.64 15.95 -4.76
CA LEU A 133 13.05 15.33 -6.01
C LEU A 133 13.36 16.38 -7.09
N PRO A 134 14.32 16.14 -7.99
CA PRO A 134 14.55 16.95 -9.18
C PRO A 134 13.28 17.13 -10.03
N ASN A 135 13.12 18.29 -10.68
CA ASN A 135 11.86 18.67 -11.34
C ASN A 135 11.47 17.75 -12.50
N ASP A 136 12.45 17.24 -13.24
CA ASP A 136 12.33 16.34 -14.39
C ASP A 136 11.75 14.97 -14.03
N ILE A 137 12.07 14.45 -12.84
CA ILE A 137 11.58 13.14 -12.38
C ILE A 137 10.42 13.23 -11.38
N ARG A 138 10.27 14.37 -10.69
CA ARG A 138 9.26 14.56 -9.63
C ARG A 138 7.84 14.32 -10.14
N GLY A 139 7.49 14.91 -11.29
CA GLY A 139 6.14 14.82 -11.86
C GLY A 139 5.72 13.38 -12.14
N PRO A 140 6.47 12.63 -12.96
CA PRO A 140 6.18 11.22 -13.24
C PRO A 140 6.06 10.34 -11.99
N LEU A 141 6.99 10.47 -11.03
CA LEU A 141 6.97 9.65 -9.82
C LEU A 141 5.75 9.96 -8.94
N ILE A 142 5.41 11.25 -8.76
CA ILE A 142 4.20 11.66 -8.06
C ILE A 142 2.96 11.07 -8.73
N VAL A 143 2.85 11.14 -10.06
CA VAL A 143 1.69 10.60 -10.78
C VAL A 143 1.54 9.10 -10.55
N ALA A 144 2.64 8.35 -10.55
CA ALA A 144 2.61 6.91 -10.27
C ALA A 144 2.08 6.62 -8.86
N VAL A 145 2.63 7.31 -7.84
CA VAL A 145 2.19 7.19 -6.44
C VAL A 145 0.71 7.56 -6.29
N GLU A 146 0.29 8.71 -6.80
CA GLU A 146 -1.10 9.19 -6.66
C GLU A 146 -2.09 8.26 -7.37
N SER A 147 -1.70 7.66 -8.51
CA SER A 147 -2.54 6.69 -9.22
C SER A 147 -2.81 5.44 -8.38
N TYR A 148 -1.82 4.97 -7.63
CA TYR A 148 -2.01 3.85 -6.70
C TYR A 148 -2.81 4.25 -5.47
N MET A 149 -2.50 5.40 -4.85
CA MET A 149 -3.22 5.88 -3.67
C MET A 149 -4.70 6.15 -3.96
N GLU A 150 -5.05 6.47 -5.21
CA GLU A 150 -6.44 6.61 -5.65
C GLU A 150 -7.22 5.31 -5.52
N ILE A 151 -6.60 4.14 -5.71
CA ILE A 151 -7.24 2.84 -5.45
C ILE A 151 -7.69 2.79 -3.99
N GLY A 152 -6.80 3.17 -3.06
CA GLY A 152 -7.11 3.26 -1.64
C GLY A 152 -8.26 4.23 -1.34
N ARG A 153 -8.31 5.39 -2.03
CA ARG A 153 -9.42 6.36 -1.88
C ARG A 153 -10.75 5.76 -2.35
N VAL A 154 -10.77 5.10 -3.50
CA VAL A 154 -11.97 4.44 -4.04
C VAL A 154 -12.45 3.32 -3.10
N LEU A 155 -11.54 2.54 -2.52
CA LEU A 155 -11.89 1.50 -1.54
C LEU A 155 -12.55 2.11 -0.29
N ARG A 156 -12.09 3.28 0.17
CA ARG A 156 -12.74 4.01 1.28
C ARG A 156 -14.12 4.55 0.92
N GLU A 157 -14.26 5.14 -0.26
CA GLU A 157 -15.53 5.73 -0.70
C GLU A 157 -16.65 4.70 -0.81
N LYS A 158 -16.31 3.45 -1.15
CA LYS A 158 -17.27 2.33 -1.22
C LYS A 158 -17.61 1.74 0.14
N SER A 159 -16.88 2.10 1.20
CA SER A 159 -17.04 1.52 2.53
C SER A 159 -18.03 2.33 3.38
N SER A 160 -18.89 1.62 4.10
CA SER A 160 -19.73 2.21 5.15
C SER A 160 -19.00 2.34 6.49
N VAL A 161 -17.76 1.85 6.60
CA VAL A 161 -16.97 1.88 7.83
C VAL A 161 -16.25 3.24 7.95
N PRO A 162 -16.36 3.95 9.10
CA PRO A 162 -15.70 5.24 9.30
C PRO A 162 -14.16 5.14 9.26
N SER A 163 -13.51 6.00 8.46
CA SER A 163 -12.05 6.15 8.40
C SER A 163 -11.51 6.99 9.56
N LYS A 164 -10.43 6.55 10.23
CA LYS A 164 -9.78 7.32 11.31
C LYS A 164 -8.85 8.43 10.82
N THR A 165 -8.49 8.41 9.54
CA THR A 165 -7.59 9.40 8.92
C THR A 165 -8.36 10.50 8.17
N LYS A 166 -7.86 11.75 8.22
CA LYS A 166 -8.48 12.94 7.59
C LYS A 166 -8.55 12.80 6.07
N ARG A 167 -9.66 13.22 5.45
CA ARG A 167 -9.82 13.29 3.98
C ARG A 167 -8.76 14.21 3.38
N GLY A 168 -7.77 13.65 2.69
CA GLY A 168 -6.83 14.40 1.85
C GLY A 168 -7.50 14.85 0.54
N ARG A 169 -7.14 16.02 0.03
CA ARG A 169 -7.57 16.51 -1.30
C ARG A 169 -7.02 15.58 -2.39
N ALA A 170 -7.90 15.04 -3.23
CA ALA A 170 -7.53 14.20 -4.37
C ALA A 170 -7.13 15.06 -5.58
N THR A 171 -5.93 14.85 -6.12
CA THR A 171 -5.40 15.55 -7.30
C THR A 171 -5.00 14.58 -8.40
N VAL A 172 -5.96 13.83 -8.97
CA VAL A 172 -5.81 13.23 -10.32
C VAL A 172 -7.19 13.14 -11.00
N PRO A 173 -7.36 13.48 -12.29
CA PRO A 173 -8.67 13.48 -12.97
C PRO A 173 -9.35 12.10 -13.05
N ARG A 174 -10.69 12.09 -12.99
CA ARG A 174 -11.56 10.90 -12.92
C ARG A 174 -11.45 9.93 -14.11
N SER A 175 -11.10 10.40 -15.30
CA SER A 175 -11.05 9.58 -16.53
C SER A 175 -9.92 8.55 -16.53
N ARG A 176 -8.78 8.83 -15.89
CA ARG A 176 -7.66 7.87 -15.77
C ARG A 176 -7.94 6.77 -14.73
N ARG A 177 -8.78 7.09 -13.74
CA ARG A 177 -9.23 6.19 -12.65
C ARG A 177 -10.16 5.10 -13.18
N LEU A 178 -11.05 5.46 -14.10
CA LEU A 178 -12.00 4.55 -14.74
C LEU A 178 -11.33 3.56 -15.69
N TRP A 179 -10.27 3.97 -16.40
CA TRP A 179 -9.57 3.07 -17.33
C TRP A 179 -8.84 1.93 -16.62
N VAL A 180 -8.15 2.21 -15.51
CA VAL A 180 -7.44 1.19 -14.72
C VAL A 180 -8.42 0.25 -14.01
N ALA A 181 -9.54 0.77 -13.51
CA ALA A 181 -10.61 -0.04 -12.91
C ALA A 181 -11.35 -0.89 -13.96
N TRP A 182 -11.63 -0.35 -15.15
CA TRP A 182 -12.35 -1.05 -16.23
C TRP A 182 -11.51 -2.16 -16.88
N LYS A 183 -10.18 -1.98 -16.98
CA LYS A 183 -9.27 -3.01 -17.50
C LYS A 183 -9.19 -4.25 -16.60
N ASN A 184 -9.48 -4.12 -15.31
CA ASN A 184 -9.47 -5.24 -14.35
C ASN A 184 -10.84 -5.89 -14.13
N LEU A 185 -11.94 -5.23 -14.53
CA LEU A 185 -13.31 -5.78 -14.44
C LEU A 185 -13.81 -6.39 -15.74
N SER A 186 -13.09 -6.24 -16.86
CA SER A 186 -13.46 -6.80 -18.17
C SER A 186 -12.71 -8.10 -18.51
N ARG A 187 -12.03 -8.70 -17.53
CA ARG A 187 -11.32 -9.99 -17.65
C ARG A 187 -11.70 -11.01 -16.56
N SER A 188 -12.87 -10.86 -15.95
CA SER A 188 -13.47 -11.86 -15.06
C SER A 188 -14.96 -11.92 -15.32
#